data_AF-A0A517SWU0-F1
#
_entry.id   AF-A0A517SWU0-F1
#
_cell.length_a   1.000
_cell.length_b   1.000
_cell.length_c   1.000
_cell.angle_alpha   90.00
_cell.angle_beta   90.00
_cell.angle_gamma   90.00
#
_symmetry.space_group_name_H-M   'P 1'
#
loop_
_entity.id
_entity.type
_entity.pdbx_description
1 polymer ?
#
loop_
_entity_poly.entity_id
_entity_poly.type
_entity_poly.pdbx_seq_one_letter_code
_entity_poly.pdbx_strand_id
1 'polypeptide(L)'
;MFKLKLPFPPSVNTYWRHVGNRVLVSKKGRQYQATVSSMLHRKKLKTLEGDLIVDVRLIPPDRRRRDVDNSMKALLDAMQFGGVYLDDSQIVRLTIEKHQPEPADPRAEVVVQNIPAPMGKQGFRSCLRCDEAFVSTGPGNRICESCTFLNALLPDAMPIERGQKFHNGEPMQ
;
A
#
# COMPACT_ATOMS: atom_id res chain seq x y z
N MET A 1 -3.94 0.69 -5.74
CA MET A 1 -3.91 0.00 -4.43
C MET A 1 -4.20 -1.49 -4.61
N PHE A 2 -3.44 -2.39 -3.98
CA PHE A 2 -3.79 -3.81 -3.86
C PHE A 2 -3.46 -4.37 -2.48
N LYS A 3 -4.08 -5.51 -2.15
CA LYS A 3 -3.96 -6.20 -0.86
C LYS A 3 -3.33 -7.58 -1.02
N LEU A 4 -2.34 -7.87 -0.20
CA LEU A 4 -1.60 -9.12 -0.19
C LEU A 4 -1.79 -9.82 1.15
N LYS A 5 -1.91 -11.14 1.10
CA LYS A 5 -1.75 -12.02 2.25
C LYS A 5 -0.51 -12.85 1.99
N LEU A 6 0.53 -12.63 2.78
CA LEU A 6 1.83 -13.27 2.65
C LEU A 6 2.11 -14.11 3.91
N PRO A 7 2.91 -15.19 3.82
CA PRO A 7 3.31 -15.97 4.99
C PRO A 7 4.04 -15.09 5.99
N PHE A 8 3.98 -15.46 7.27
CA PHE A 8 4.71 -14.72 8.29
C PHE A 8 6.23 -14.71 7.98
N PRO A 9 6.87 -13.53 7.93
CA PRO A 9 8.28 -13.41 7.57
C PRO A 9 9.20 -14.00 8.64
N PRO A 10 10.34 -14.61 8.24
CA PRO A 10 11.37 -14.97 9.19
C PRO A 10 12.00 -13.72 9.82
N SER A 11 12.62 -13.87 10.99
CA SER A 11 13.42 -12.79 11.60
C SER A 11 14.60 -12.39 10.71
N VAL A 12 15.08 -11.15 10.81
CA VAL A 12 16.31 -10.66 10.14
C VAL A 12 17.47 -11.61 10.35
N ASN A 13 17.67 -12.08 11.59
CA ASN A 13 18.77 -13.00 11.95
C ASN A 13 18.66 -14.37 11.26
N THR A 14 17.44 -14.80 10.93
CA THR A 14 17.21 -16.02 10.16
C THR A 14 17.33 -15.76 8.65
N TYR A 15 16.96 -14.56 8.22
CA TYR A 15 16.92 -14.18 6.81
C TYR A 15 18.31 -13.90 6.23
N TRP A 16 19.15 -13.18 6.97
CA TRP A 16 20.50 -12.82 6.55
C TRP A 16 21.54 -13.71 7.23
N ARG A 17 22.69 -13.86 6.59
CA ARG A 17 23.85 -14.55 7.16
C ARG A 17 25.16 -13.89 6.73
N HIS A 18 26.17 -14.01 7.57
CA HIS A 18 27.53 -13.62 7.21
C HIS A 18 28.25 -14.79 6.52
N VAL A 19 28.96 -14.49 5.44
CA VAL A 19 29.88 -15.40 4.75
C VAL A 19 31.17 -14.64 4.51
N GLY A 20 32.16 -14.86 5.39
CA GLY A 20 33.35 -14.01 5.44
C GLY A 20 32.96 -12.56 5.73
N ASN A 21 33.37 -11.64 4.86
CA ASN A 21 33.09 -10.21 4.95
C ASN A 21 31.78 -9.77 4.27
N ARG A 22 30.97 -10.71 3.74
CA ARG A 22 29.73 -10.39 3.00
C ARG A 22 28.50 -10.79 3.79
N VAL A 23 27.46 -9.95 3.73
CA VAL A 23 26.10 -10.29 4.17
C VAL A 23 25.31 -10.81 2.99
N LEU A 24 24.76 -12.01 3.11
CA LEU A 24 24.00 -12.68 2.05
C LEU A 24 22.66 -13.18 2.58
N VAL A 25 21.69 -13.35 1.68
CA VAL A 25 20.44 -14.02 2.00
C VAL A 25 20.71 -15.49 2.35
N SER A 26 20.17 -15.94 3.47
CA SER A 26 20.31 -17.31 3.95
C SER A 26 19.53 -18.30 3.08
N LYS A 27 19.71 -19.61 3.32
CA LYS A 27 18.87 -20.64 2.66
C LYS A 27 17.39 -20.44 2.96
N LYS A 28 17.06 -20.12 4.22
CA LYS A 28 15.68 -19.86 4.66
C LYS A 28 15.13 -18.57 4.06
N GLY A 29 15.96 -17.52 3.96
CA GLY A 29 15.57 -16.28 3.29
C GLY A 29 15.20 -16.50 1.82
N ARG A 30 16.04 -17.23 1.08
CA ARG A 30 15.76 -17.57 -0.34
C ARG A 30 14.50 -18.44 -0.51
N GLN A 31 14.26 -19.38 0.41
CA GLN A 31 13.02 -20.17 0.41
C GLN A 31 11.78 -19.28 0.62
N TYR A 32 11.88 -18.32 1.54
CA TYR A 32 10.82 -17.35 1.77
C TYR A 32 10.58 -16.47 0.54
N GLN A 33 11.64 -15.91 -0.06
CA GLN A 33 11.56 -15.15 -1.32
C GLN A 33 10.89 -15.95 -2.44
N ALA A 34 11.28 -17.21 -2.64
CA ALA A 34 10.70 -18.07 -3.66
C ALA A 34 9.21 -18.33 -3.42
N THR A 35 8.82 -18.52 -2.15
CA THR A 35 7.42 -18.73 -1.77
C THR A 35 6.59 -17.49 -2.05
N VAL A 36 7.03 -16.33 -1.55
CA VAL A 36 6.39 -15.02 -1.77
C VAL A 36 6.28 -14.71 -3.25
N SER A 37 7.38 -14.84 -3.99
CA SER A 37 7.43 -14.63 -5.44
C SER A 37 6.44 -15.53 -6.17
N SER A 38 6.38 -16.83 -5.86
CA SER A 38 5.41 -17.74 -6.47
C SER A 38 3.94 -17.31 -6.24
N MET A 39 3.61 -16.86 -5.03
CA MET A 39 2.25 -16.36 -4.73
C MET A 39 1.92 -15.08 -5.48
N LEU A 40 2.89 -14.17 -5.64
CA LEU A 40 2.71 -12.91 -6.35
C LEU A 40 2.55 -13.12 -7.85
N HIS A 41 3.36 -13.99 -8.45
CA HIS A 41 3.25 -14.36 -9.87
C HIS A 41 1.87 -14.95 -10.20
N ARG A 42 1.29 -15.77 -9.30
CA ARG A 42 -0.06 -16.32 -9.48
C ARG A 42 -1.15 -15.23 -9.47
N LYS A 43 -0.93 -14.12 -8.77
CA LYS A 43 -1.86 -12.99 -8.72
C LYS A 43 -1.78 -12.07 -9.94
N LYS A 44 -0.78 -12.24 -10.82
CA LYS A 44 -0.56 -11.42 -12.03
C LYS A 44 -0.62 -9.91 -11.75
N LEU A 45 -0.04 -9.49 -10.63
CA LEU A 45 -0.03 -8.09 -10.24
C LEU A 45 0.90 -7.31 -11.17
N LYS A 46 0.47 -6.11 -11.55
CA LYS A 46 1.35 -5.15 -12.21
C LYS A 46 2.29 -4.55 -11.17
N THR A 47 3.58 -4.49 -11.48
CA THR A 47 4.57 -3.81 -10.65
C THR A 47 4.21 -2.34 -10.51
N LEU A 48 4.27 -1.82 -9.28
CA LEU A 48 3.99 -0.41 -9.00
C LEU A 48 5.24 0.44 -9.18
N GLU A 49 5.04 1.59 -9.80
CA GLU A 49 6.05 2.62 -10.06
C GLU A 49 5.67 3.90 -9.32
N GLY A 50 6.67 4.77 -9.05
CA GLY A 50 6.48 6.00 -8.28
C GLY A 50 6.48 5.78 -6.76
N ASP A 51 6.18 6.85 -6.01
CA ASP A 51 6.19 6.81 -4.54
C ASP A 51 5.04 5.97 -3.99
N LEU A 52 5.31 5.17 -2.96
CA LEU A 52 4.41 4.17 -2.40
C LEU A 52 4.15 4.41 -0.90
N ILE A 53 2.93 4.09 -0.48
CA ILE A 53 2.56 3.84 0.90
C ILE A 53 2.38 2.33 1.07
N VAL A 54 3.02 1.79 2.09
CA VAL A 54 2.89 0.39 2.48
C VAL A 54 2.38 0.32 3.91
N ASP A 55 1.24 -0.34 4.10
CA ASP A 55 0.69 -0.64 5.42
C ASP A 55 0.77 -2.16 5.67
N VAL A 56 1.40 -2.55 6.77
CA VAL A 56 1.64 -3.95 7.13
C VAL A 56 0.96 -4.28 8.45
N ARG A 57 0.17 -5.35 8.46
CA ARG A 57 -0.34 -5.99 9.68
C ARG A 57 0.33 -7.35 9.85
N LEU A 58 1.14 -7.47 10.89
CA LEU A 58 1.81 -8.71 11.26
C LEU A 58 0.95 -9.51 12.24
N ILE A 59 0.61 -10.74 11.87
CA ILE A 59 -0.15 -11.68 12.68
C ILE A 59 0.78 -12.85 13.05
N PRO A 60 1.39 -12.81 14.24
CA PRO A 60 2.44 -13.75 14.61
C PRO A 60 1.94 -15.16 14.90
N PRO A 61 2.79 -16.19 14.75
CA PRO A 61 2.44 -17.58 15.07
C PRO A 61 2.33 -17.86 16.57
N ASP A 62 2.96 -17.04 17.40
CA ASP A 62 3.03 -17.27 18.85
C ASP A 62 3.20 -15.95 19.63
N ARG A 63 3.12 -16.03 20.96
CA ARG A 63 3.23 -14.90 21.89
C ARG A 63 4.67 -14.50 22.24
N ARG A 64 5.70 -15.02 21.56
CA ARG A 64 7.09 -14.63 21.86
C ARG A 64 7.28 -13.13 21.62
N ARG A 65 8.09 -12.51 22.47
CA ARG A 65 8.51 -11.12 22.30
C ARG A 65 9.27 -11.00 20.98
N ARG A 66 8.76 -10.15 20.10
CA ARG A 66 9.35 -9.80 18.80
C ARG A 66 9.24 -8.30 18.62
N ASP A 67 10.32 -7.72 18.15
CA ASP A 67 10.32 -6.36 17.64
C ASP A 67 9.59 -6.37 16.29
N VAL A 68 8.77 -5.35 16.06
CA VAL A 68 7.86 -5.29 14.91
C VAL A 68 8.64 -5.09 13.60
N ASP A 69 9.74 -4.38 13.67
CA ASP A 69 10.68 -4.05 12.59
C ASP A 69 11.56 -5.24 12.16
N ASN A 70 11.86 -6.17 13.06
CA ASN A 70 12.71 -7.34 12.77
C ASN A 70 12.13 -8.22 11.64
N SER A 71 10.82 -8.28 11.52
CA SER A 71 10.14 -9.04 10.46
C SER A 71 9.97 -8.23 9.17
N MET A 72 10.09 -6.90 9.25
CA MET A 72 9.77 -5.97 8.18
C MET A 72 10.77 -6.05 7.03
N LYS A 73 12.08 -6.04 7.31
CA LYS A 73 13.12 -6.04 6.26
C LYS A 73 13.05 -7.28 5.36
N ALA A 74 12.80 -8.45 5.95
CA ALA A 74 12.63 -9.70 5.21
C ALA A 74 11.37 -9.68 4.33
N LEU A 75 10.28 -9.06 4.82
CA LEU A 75 9.03 -8.92 4.06
C LEU A 75 9.20 -8.00 2.85
N LEU A 76 9.80 -6.80 3.05
CA LEU A 76 10.04 -5.84 1.97
C LEU A 76 10.95 -6.41 0.87
N ASP A 77 12.05 -7.04 1.26
CA ASP A 77 13.00 -7.65 0.32
C ASP A 77 12.34 -8.76 -0.52
N ALA A 78 11.48 -9.59 0.11
CA ALA A 78 10.74 -10.62 -0.60
C ALA A 78 9.66 -10.06 -1.54
N MET A 79 9.03 -8.93 -1.20
CA MET A 79 8.08 -8.24 -2.08
C MET A 79 8.75 -7.62 -3.30
N GLN A 80 9.92 -7.00 -3.11
CA GLN A 80 10.73 -6.48 -4.23
C GLN A 80 11.17 -7.62 -5.15
N PHE A 81 11.71 -8.71 -4.60
CA PHE A 81 12.06 -9.91 -5.36
C PHE A 81 10.86 -10.53 -6.10
N GLY A 82 9.66 -10.41 -5.52
CA GLY A 82 8.41 -10.86 -6.12
C GLY A 82 7.78 -9.90 -7.12
N GLY A 83 8.39 -8.73 -7.38
CA GLY A 83 7.94 -7.77 -8.39
C GLY A 83 6.77 -6.87 -7.98
N VAL A 84 6.53 -6.68 -6.68
CA VAL A 84 5.50 -5.76 -6.17
C VAL A 84 5.82 -4.31 -6.58
N TYR A 85 7.08 -3.92 -6.46
CA TYR A 85 7.66 -2.63 -6.83
C TYR A 85 9.10 -2.86 -7.32
N LEU A 86 9.68 -1.87 -8.00
CA LEU A 86 11.03 -1.97 -8.57
C LEU A 86 12.11 -1.84 -7.50
N ASP A 87 11.92 -0.90 -6.58
CA ASP A 87 12.87 -0.60 -5.53
C ASP A 87 12.19 -0.25 -4.20
N ASP A 88 12.76 -0.69 -3.07
CA ASP A 88 12.22 -0.38 -1.74
C ASP A 88 12.33 1.11 -1.42
N SER A 89 13.23 1.84 -2.10
CA SER A 89 13.33 3.30 -2.09
C SER A 89 12.04 4.02 -2.52
N GLN A 90 11.16 3.35 -3.27
CA GLN A 90 9.83 3.89 -3.62
C GLN A 90 8.92 4.04 -2.39
N ILE A 91 9.16 3.30 -1.30
CA ILE A 91 8.31 3.34 -0.11
C ILE A 91 8.67 4.57 0.74
N VAL A 92 7.93 5.65 0.56
CA VAL A 92 8.16 6.89 1.33
C VAL A 92 7.33 6.95 2.63
N ARG A 93 6.30 6.09 2.75
CA ARG A 93 5.57 5.88 4.01
C ARG A 93 5.35 4.40 4.26
N LEU A 94 5.77 3.96 5.43
CA LEU A 94 5.63 2.58 5.90
C LEU A 94 4.96 2.58 7.27
N THR A 95 3.80 1.95 7.37
CA THR A 95 3.12 1.71 8.64
C THR A 95 3.22 0.22 8.96
N ILE A 96 3.54 -0.11 10.21
CA ILE A 96 3.56 -1.51 10.64
C ILE A 96 2.89 -1.68 12.00
N GLU A 97 1.99 -2.65 12.06
CA GLU A 97 1.21 -2.98 13.25
C GLU A 97 1.37 -4.46 13.57
N LYS A 98 1.62 -4.78 14.84
CA LYS A 98 1.65 -6.16 15.32
C LYS A 98 0.34 -6.49 16.01
N HIS A 99 -0.35 -7.50 15.51
CA HIS A 99 -1.63 -7.97 16.02
C HIS A 99 -1.45 -9.13 17.02
N GLN A 100 -2.57 -9.56 17.61
CA GLN A 100 -2.59 -10.78 18.43
C GLN A 100 -2.16 -11.99 17.60
N PRO A 101 -1.48 -12.98 18.23
CA PRO A 101 -1.02 -14.15 17.50
C PRO A 101 -2.17 -15.07 17.10
N GLU A 102 -2.06 -15.62 15.90
CA GLU A 102 -2.98 -16.59 15.32
C GLU A 102 -2.17 -17.82 14.86
N PRO A 103 -1.95 -18.82 15.74
CA PRO A 103 -1.09 -19.96 15.43
C PRO A 103 -1.54 -20.80 14.24
N ALA A 104 -2.85 -20.80 13.95
CA ALA A 104 -3.43 -21.55 12.84
C ALA A 104 -3.14 -20.93 11.47
N ASP A 105 -2.94 -19.61 11.41
CA ASP A 105 -2.70 -18.88 10.15
C ASP A 105 -1.76 -17.67 10.35
N PRO A 106 -0.47 -17.93 10.63
CA PRO A 106 0.50 -16.85 10.80
C PRO A 106 0.81 -16.19 9.46
N ARG A 107 0.56 -14.88 9.37
CA ARG A 107 0.65 -14.14 8.11
C ARG A 107 1.05 -12.68 8.29
N ALA A 108 1.44 -12.07 7.17
CA ALA A 108 1.55 -10.63 6.99
C ALA A 108 0.47 -10.19 5.99
N GLU A 109 -0.42 -9.31 6.42
CA GLU A 109 -1.37 -8.65 5.53
C GLU A 109 -0.77 -7.31 5.11
N VAL A 110 -0.59 -7.11 3.81
CA VAL A 110 0.07 -5.92 3.26
C VAL A 110 -0.87 -5.20 2.32
N VAL A 111 -0.98 -3.90 2.49
CA VAL A 111 -1.64 -3.01 1.54
C VAL A 111 -0.57 -2.14 0.91
N VAL A 112 -0.52 -2.12 -0.42
CA VAL A 112 0.38 -1.26 -1.19
C VAL A 112 -0.44 -0.34 -2.07
N GLN A 113 -0.14 0.95 -2.01
CA GLN A 113 -0.81 1.98 -2.81
C GLN A 113 0.20 3.01 -3.29
N ASN A 114 -0.01 3.52 -4.51
CA ASN A 114 0.71 4.69 -4.98
C ASN A 114 0.31 5.88 -4.14
N ILE A 115 1.21 6.84 -4.02
CA ILE A 115 0.88 8.11 -3.43
C ILE A 115 0.18 8.97 -4.47
N PRO A 116 -1.05 9.39 -4.18
CA PRO A 116 -1.84 10.16 -5.13
C PRO A 116 -1.46 11.64 -5.17
N ALA A 117 -0.36 12.08 -4.56
CA ALA A 117 0.22 13.43 -4.64
C ALA A 117 1.62 13.44 -4.01
N PRO A 118 2.68 13.93 -4.69
CA PRO A 118 4.04 13.93 -4.14
C PRO A 118 4.07 14.56 -2.74
N MET A 119 4.46 13.75 -1.75
CA MET A 119 4.46 14.17 -0.35
C MET A 119 5.39 15.38 -0.18
N GLY A 120 4.84 16.50 0.32
CA GLY A 120 5.61 17.71 0.63
C GLY A 120 5.64 18.79 -0.46
N LYS A 121 5.06 18.57 -1.66
CA LYS A 121 4.91 19.66 -2.64
C LYS A 121 3.58 20.40 -2.45
N GLN A 122 3.65 21.68 -2.10
CA GLN A 122 2.48 22.56 -2.08
C GLN A 122 1.83 22.61 -3.48
N GLY A 123 0.50 22.61 -3.54
CA GLY A 123 -0.26 22.72 -4.79
C GLY A 123 -0.61 21.41 -5.50
N PHE A 124 -0.20 20.25 -4.98
CA PHE A 124 -0.65 18.94 -5.50
C PHE A 124 -1.72 18.33 -4.60
N ARG A 125 -2.76 17.76 -5.22
CA ARG A 125 -3.87 17.06 -4.57
C ARG A 125 -4.13 15.72 -5.25
N SER A 126 -4.82 14.87 -4.53
CA SER A 126 -5.20 13.51 -4.93
C SER A 126 -6.63 13.48 -5.46
N CYS A 127 -6.81 12.92 -6.65
CA CYS A 127 -8.13 12.78 -7.25
C CYS A 127 -8.96 11.72 -6.51
N LEU A 128 -10.15 12.07 -6.03
CA LEU A 128 -11.06 11.14 -5.33
C LEU A 128 -11.66 10.05 -6.23
N ARG A 129 -11.53 10.16 -7.56
CA ARG A 129 -12.08 9.19 -8.52
C ARG A 129 -11.03 8.17 -8.99
N CYS A 130 -9.85 8.63 -9.39
CA CYS A 130 -8.81 7.77 -9.97
C CYS A 130 -7.56 7.63 -9.10
N ASP A 131 -7.49 8.35 -7.97
CA ASP A 131 -6.34 8.32 -7.06
C ASP A 131 -5.02 8.83 -7.71
N GLU A 132 -5.13 9.67 -8.76
CA GLU A 132 -3.95 10.30 -9.39
C GLU A 132 -3.69 11.69 -8.83
N ALA A 133 -2.41 12.07 -8.83
CA ALA A 133 -1.94 13.40 -8.46
C ALA A 133 -2.29 14.43 -9.52
N PHE A 134 -2.78 15.59 -9.09
CA PHE A 134 -3.02 16.72 -9.98
C PHE A 134 -2.76 18.06 -9.28
N VAL A 135 -2.42 19.07 -10.07
CA VAL A 135 -2.21 20.43 -9.58
C VAL A 135 -3.56 21.04 -9.24
N SER A 136 -3.70 21.61 -8.04
CA SER A 136 -4.93 22.27 -7.60
C SER A 136 -4.60 23.54 -6.82
N THR A 137 -5.19 24.65 -7.28
CA THR A 137 -4.98 26.00 -6.74
C THR A 137 -6.05 26.45 -5.75
N GLY A 138 -7.07 25.63 -5.46
CA GLY A 138 -8.22 26.04 -4.65
C GLY A 138 -8.86 24.93 -3.81
N PRO A 139 -9.80 25.27 -2.90
CA PRO A 139 -10.48 24.29 -2.05
C PRO A 139 -11.50 23.43 -2.79
N GLY A 140 -12.00 23.88 -3.95
CA GLY A 140 -13.03 23.20 -4.74
C GLY A 140 -12.58 21.92 -5.46
N ASN A 141 -13.53 21.00 -5.66
CA ASN A 141 -13.46 19.71 -6.37
C ASN A 141 -12.09 19.00 -6.37
N ARG A 142 -11.96 17.97 -5.52
CA ARG A 142 -10.82 17.04 -5.52
C ARG A 142 -10.92 15.99 -6.63
N ILE A 143 -11.23 16.40 -7.85
CA ILE A 143 -11.29 15.53 -9.03
C ILE A 143 -10.33 16.13 -10.07
N CYS A 144 -9.41 15.33 -10.59
CA CYS A 144 -8.46 15.81 -11.61
C CYS A 144 -9.18 16.17 -12.91
N GLU A 145 -8.51 16.92 -13.79
CA GLU A 145 -9.07 17.37 -15.07
C GLU A 145 -9.57 16.22 -15.94
N SER A 146 -8.79 15.13 -16.03
CA SER A 146 -9.19 13.93 -16.78
C SER A 146 -10.45 13.27 -16.21
N CYS A 147 -10.56 13.14 -14.88
CA CYS A 147 -11.76 12.60 -14.25
C CYS A 147 -12.95 13.54 -14.30
N THR A 148 -12.72 14.85 -14.35
CA THR A 148 -13.76 15.88 -14.53
C THR A 148 -14.32 15.80 -15.94
N PHE A 149 -13.45 15.68 -16.96
CA PHE A 149 -13.86 15.42 -18.34
C PHE A 149 -14.68 14.13 -18.45
N LEU A 150 -14.21 13.04 -17.83
CA LEU A 150 -14.98 11.78 -17.78
C LEU A 150 -16.30 11.90 -17.02
N ASN A 151 -16.42 12.79 -16.04
CA ASN A 151 -17.70 13.05 -15.36
C ASN A 151 -18.67 13.82 -16.28
N ALA A 152 -18.16 14.78 -17.05
CA ALA A 152 -18.97 15.57 -17.99
C ALA A 152 -19.51 14.74 -19.17
N LEU A 153 -18.89 13.60 -19.47
CA LEU A 153 -19.36 12.63 -20.47
C LEU A 153 -20.45 11.69 -19.93
N LEU A 154 -20.63 11.61 -18.60
CA LEU A 154 -21.71 10.82 -18.02
C LEU A 154 -23.02 11.59 -18.18
N PRO A 155 -24.15 10.91 -18.47
CA PRO A 155 -25.45 11.55 -18.43
C PRO A 155 -25.69 12.16 -17.05
N ASP A 156 -26.34 13.32 -16.99
CA ASP A 156 -26.70 13.98 -15.74
C ASP A 156 -27.50 13.02 -14.86
N ALA A 157 -26.84 12.42 -13.87
CA ALA A 157 -27.44 11.35 -13.08
C ALA A 157 -28.48 11.91 -12.08
N MET A 158 -28.34 13.17 -11.67
CA MET A 158 -29.34 13.98 -10.95
C MET A 158 -28.97 15.46 -11.09
N PRO A 159 -29.95 16.39 -11.12
CA PRO A 159 -29.66 17.82 -11.01
C PRO A 159 -28.82 18.08 -9.76
N ILE A 160 -27.72 18.80 -9.94
CA ILE A 160 -26.82 19.18 -8.85
C ILE A 160 -27.50 20.29 -8.05
N GLU A 161 -28.33 19.95 -7.07
CA GLU A 161 -28.84 20.90 -6.07
C GLU A 161 -27.74 21.22 -5.04
N ARG A 162 -26.57 21.69 -5.50
CA ARG A 162 -25.54 22.21 -4.60
C ARG A 162 -25.95 23.60 -4.13
N GLY A 163 -26.28 23.72 -2.85
CA GLY A 163 -26.43 25.02 -2.16
C GLY A 163 -27.83 25.33 -1.64
N GLN A 164 -28.84 24.49 -1.91
CA GLN A 164 -30.14 24.65 -1.27
C GLN A 164 -30.07 24.09 0.15
N LYS A 165 -30.34 24.96 1.13
CA LYS A 165 -30.56 24.53 2.52
C LYS A 165 -32.00 24.05 2.58
N PHE A 166 -32.23 22.90 3.21
CA PHE A 166 -33.59 22.37 3.41
C PHE A 166 -33.92 22.37 4.90
N HIS A 167 -35.15 22.71 5.25
CA HIS A 167 -35.69 22.50 6.60
C HIS A 167 -36.93 21.62 6.50
N ASN A 168 -36.89 20.44 7.14
CA ASN A 168 -37.95 19.41 7.06
C ASN A 168 -38.32 18.99 5.63
N GLY A 169 -37.36 18.98 4.69
CA GLY A 169 -37.56 18.52 3.32
C GLY A 169 -38.06 19.59 2.35
N GLU A 170 -38.33 20.81 2.82
CA GLU A 170 -38.69 21.96 1.98
C GLU A 170 -37.43 22.83 1.72
N PRO A 171 -37.19 23.30 0.47
CA PRO A 171 -36.09 24.19 0.17
C PRO A 171 -36.29 25.55 0.86
N MET A 172 -35.29 25.97 1.63
CA MET A 172 -35.23 27.30 2.23
C MET A 172 -34.85 28.30 1.13
N GLN A 173 -35.69 29.32 0.91
CA GLN A 173 -35.41 30.46 0.03
C GLN A 173 -34.28 31.34 0.58
#